data_AF-A0A511W234-F1
#
_entry.id   AF-A0A511W234-F1
#
_cell.length_a   1.000
_cell.length_b   1.000
_cell.length_c   1.000
_cell.angle_alpha   90.00
_cell.angle_beta   90.00
_cell.angle_gamma   90.00
#
_symmetry.space_group_name_H-M   'P 1'
#
loop_
_entity.id
_entity.type
_entity.pdbx_description
1 polymer ?
#
loop_
_entity_poly.entity_id
_entity_poly.type
_entity_poly.pdbx_seq_one_letter_code
_entity_poly.pdbx_strand_id
1 'polypeptide(L)'
;MQSHFENINDVKSEFLKRYKHPYIDEALYDQVFVEDYMWYIYKLVDQKDHIIADALVNMQVSLNVHDIVDQHFNESSSQEELKDNQLKVLLGDYHSSLFYKLLSNAELTNALYHFLPYIKKINEYKVDLLHKQFTPKEWVEQVINVYSHLFNGIAHYYEIESYEDQWLPEIQSKILSLHNYLPWFTQLINNQQNEIKQVIEQR
;
A
#
# COMPACT_ATOMS: atom_id res chain seq x y z
N MET A 1 -5.20 20.78 -19.81
CA MET A 1 -5.37 19.32 -19.63
C MET A 1 -4.13 18.89 -18.87
N GLN A 2 -4.22 18.93 -17.54
CA GLN A 2 -3.06 18.82 -16.64
C GLN A 2 -3.13 17.45 -15.99
N SER A 3 -2.01 16.73 -15.92
CA SER A 3 -1.90 15.57 -15.05
C SER A 3 -2.32 15.97 -13.64
N HIS A 4 -3.00 15.10 -12.89
CA HIS A 4 -3.50 15.47 -11.55
C HIS A 4 -2.38 15.90 -10.59
N PHE A 5 -1.14 15.57 -10.94
CA PHE A 5 0.08 15.90 -10.24
C PHE A 5 1.15 16.20 -11.30
N GLU A 6 1.73 17.39 -11.27
CA GLU A 6 2.85 17.78 -12.16
C GLU A 6 4.20 17.30 -11.61
N ASN A 7 4.25 16.98 -10.31
CA ASN A 7 5.45 16.59 -9.60
C ASN A 7 5.12 15.58 -8.47
N ILE A 8 6.02 14.63 -8.24
CA ILE A 8 5.96 13.67 -7.14
C ILE A 8 5.87 14.36 -5.77
N ASN A 9 6.52 15.51 -5.62
CA ASN A 9 6.59 16.27 -4.37
C ASN A 9 5.24 16.81 -3.91
N ASP A 10 4.25 16.89 -4.80
CA ASP A 10 2.92 17.42 -4.48
C ASP A 10 1.93 16.30 -4.14
N VAL A 11 2.28 15.04 -4.41
CA VAL A 11 1.38 13.88 -4.34
C VAL A 11 0.70 13.77 -2.99
N LYS A 12 1.50 13.79 -1.92
CA LYS A 12 0.99 13.71 -0.56
C LYS A 12 0.20 14.94 -0.16
N SER A 13 0.71 16.14 -0.46
CA SER A 13 0.07 17.38 -0.03
C SER A 13 -1.35 17.54 -0.61
N GLU A 14 -1.54 17.22 -1.90
CA GLU A 14 -2.87 17.26 -2.54
C GLU A 14 -3.75 16.08 -2.13
N PHE A 15 -3.17 14.91 -1.84
CA PHE A 15 -3.93 13.79 -1.27
C PHE A 15 -4.48 14.16 0.11
N LEU A 16 -3.64 14.71 1.00
CA LEU A 16 -4.04 15.06 2.36
C LEU A 16 -5.05 16.22 2.40
N LYS A 17 -4.96 17.19 1.48
CA LYS A 17 -5.99 18.24 1.33
C LYS A 17 -7.39 17.67 1.11
N ARG A 18 -7.49 16.52 0.43
CA ARG A 18 -8.76 15.91 0.00
C ARG A 18 -9.26 14.81 0.92
N TYR A 19 -8.34 14.01 1.48
CA TYR A 19 -8.68 12.75 2.14
C TYR A 19 -8.14 12.62 3.56
N LYS A 20 -7.43 13.63 4.12
CA LYS A 20 -7.03 13.60 5.52
C LYS A 20 -8.24 13.61 6.44
N HIS A 21 -8.28 12.72 7.41
CA HIS A 21 -9.32 12.76 8.44
C HIS A 21 -9.06 13.92 9.42
N PRO A 22 -10.05 14.76 9.77
CA PRO A 22 -9.83 15.98 10.57
C PRO A 22 -9.22 15.76 11.96
N TYR A 23 -9.43 14.58 12.54
CA TYR A 23 -8.98 14.23 13.90
C TYR A 23 -7.66 13.45 13.92
N ILE A 24 -7.00 13.27 12.77
CA ILE A 24 -5.77 12.49 12.66
C ILE A 24 -4.61 13.43 12.35
N ASP A 25 -3.54 13.28 13.13
CA ASP A 25 -2.30 14.03 12.94
C ASP A 25 -1.64 13.64 11.60
N GLU A 26 -1.01 14.62 10.95
CA GLU A 26 -0.22 14.39 9.75
C GLU A 26 0.94 13.43 9.99
N ALA A 27 1.50 13.41 11.20
CA ALA A 27 2.59 12.51 11.57
C ALA A 27 2.23 11.02 11.42
N LEU A 28 0.94 10.65 11.50
CA LEU A 28 0.51 9.28 11.22
C LEU A 28 0.53 8.99 9.71
N TYR A 29 0.17 9.97 8.89
CA TYR A 29 0.28 9.87 7.43
C TYR A 29 1.73 9.80 6.95
N ASP A 30 2.67 10.46 7.64
CA ASP A 30 4.11 10.37 7.36
C ASP A 30 4.64 8.94 7.43
N GLN A 31 4.04 8.11 8.29
CA GLN A 31 4.46 6.71 8.47
C GLN A 31 3.92 5.78 7.39
N VAL A 32 2.80 6.11 6.75
CA VAL A 32 2.07 5.18 5.86
C VAL A 32 2.02 5.65 4.41
N PHE A 33 2.29 6.92 4.14
CA PHE A 33 2.23 7.50 2.81
C PHE A 33 3.62 7.55 2.17
N VAL A 34 4.00 6.48 1.46
CA VAL A 34 5.26 6.39 0.72
C VAL A 34 5.08 7.02 -0.66
N GLU A 35 5.44 8.30 -0.82
CA GLU A 35 5.20 9.11 -2.02
C GLU A 35 5.67 8.43 -3.32
N ASP A 36 6.90 7.92 -3.30
CA ASP A 36 7.49 7.20 -4.44
C ASP A 36 6.63 6.03 -4.90
N TYR A 37 6.05 5.28 -3.96
CA TYR A 37 5.19 4.15 -4.26
C TYR A 37 3.81 4.62 -4.76
N MET A 38 3.20 5.60 -4.07
CA MET A 38 1.88 6.13 -4.43
C MET A 38 1.90 6.79 -5.82
N TRP A 39 3.03 7.36 -6.21
CA TRP A 39 3.23 7.95 -7.53
C TRP A 39 3.05 6.95 -8.68
N TYR A 40 3.48 5.69 -8.52
CA TYR A 40 3.27 4.67 -9.54
C TYR A 40 1.80 4.36 -9.78
N ILE A 41 0.95 4.46 -8.75
CA ILE A 41 -0.50 4.27 -8.91
C ILE A 41 -1.04 5.36 -9.85
N TYR A 42 -0.67 6.62 -9.61
CA TYR A 42 -1.08 7.74 -10.46
C TYR A 42 -0.50 7.68 -11.88
N LYS A 43 0.68 7.09 -12.07
CA LYS A 43 1.29 6.91 -13.39
C LYS A 43 0.64 5.81 -14.22
N LEU A 44 0.24 4.72 -13.60
CA LEU A 44 -0.31 3.55 -14.30
C LEU A 44 -1.81 3.66 -14.58
N VAL A 45 -2.54 4.44 -13.77
CA VAL A 45 -3.95 4.74 -14.02
C VAL A 45 -4.08 5.74 -15.18
N ASP A 46 -5.06 5.55 -16.08
CA ASP A 46 -5.36 6.53 -17.13
C ASP A 46 -5.59 7.91 -16.49
N GLN A 47 -4.96 8.94 -17.05
CA GLN A 47 -5.10 10.31 -16.58
C GLN A 47 -6.54 10.82 -16.63
N LYS A 48 -7.46 10.17 -17.33
CA LYS A 48 -8.89 10.52 -17.30
C LYS A 48 -9.62 9.93 -16.09
N ASP A 49 -9.07 8.89 -15.48
CA ASP A 49 -9.69 8.09 -14.42
C ASP A 49 -9.13 8.43 -13.03
N HIS A 50 -9.00 9.73 -12.77
CA HIS A 50 -8.52 10.28 -11.50
C HIS A 50 -9.24 9.74 -10.26
N ILE A 51 -10.55 9.47 -10.35
CA ILE A 51 -11.34 8.88 -9.26
C ILE A 51 -10.84 7.46 -8.92
N ILE A 52 -10.47 6.67 -9.93
CA ILE A 52 -9.92 5.33 -9.71
C ILE A 52 -8.55 5.44 -9.03
N ALA A 53 -7.69 6.35 -9.49
CA ALA A 53 -6.39 6.56 -8.87
C ALA A 53 -6.52 6.97 -7.39
N ASP A 54 -7.38 7.95 -7.08
CA ASP A 54 -7.61 8.38 -5.70
C ASP A 54 -8.22 7.26 -4.84
N ALA A 55 -9.13 6.46 -5.38
CA ALA A 55 -9.69 5.30 -4.68
C ALA A 55 -8.59 4.27 -4.35
N LEU A 56 -7.72 3.95 -5.31
CA LEU A 56 -6.63 3.00 -5.12
C LEU A 56 -5.58 3.49 -4.14
N VAL A 57 -5.23 4.78 -4.15
CA VAL A 57 -4.31 5.37 -3.17
C VAL A 57 -4.94 5.34 -1.77
N ASN A 58 -6.24 5.62 -1.63
CA ASN A 58 -6.94 5.44 -0.35
C ASN A 58 -6.89 3.98 0.12
N MET A 59 -7.12 3.00 -0.77
CA MET A 59 -6.97 1.58 -0.42
C MET A 59 -5.53 1.24 0.00
N GLN A 60 -4.51 1.77 -0.69
CA GLN A 60 -3.13 1.53 -0.32
C GLN A 60 -2.78 2.15 1.05
N VAL A 61 -3.26 3.36 1.34
CA VAL A 61 -3.11 3.97 2.67
C VAL A 61 -3.77 3.10 3.73
N SER A 62 -4.98 2.58 3.49
CA SER A 62 -5.64 1.65 4.40
C SER A 62 -4.80 0.39 4.66
N LEU A 63 -4.28 -0.24 3.61
CA LEU A 63 -3.40 -1.41 3.72
C LEU A 63 -2.15 -1.12 4.56
N ASN A 64 -1.50 0.03 4.33
CA ASN A 64 -0.29 0.43 5.05
C ASN A 64 -0.58 0.80 6.51
N VAL A 65 -1.73 1.41 6.79
CA VAL A 65 -2.16 1.72 8.16
C VAL A 65 -2.39 0.44 8.95
N HIS A 66 -3.06 -0.56 8.37
CA HIS A 66 -3.26 -1.86 9.03
C HIS A 66 -1.95 -2.60 9.30
N ASP A 67 -0.89 -2.31 8.54
CA ASP A 67 0.43 -2.92 8.76
C ASP A 67 1.19 -2.37 9.98
N ILE A 68 0.88 -1.14 10.40
CA ILE A 68 1.51 -0.51 11.58
C ILE A 68 0.64 -0.59 12.84
N VAL A 69 -0.48 -1.32 12.76
CA VAL A 69 -1.28 -1.68 13.93
C VAL A 69 -0.45 -2.66 14.77
N ASP A 70 -0.19 -2.31 16.01
CA ASP A 70 0.54 -3.15 16.94
C ASP A 70 -0.21 -4.46 17.16
N GLN A 71 0.47 -5.59 16.95
CA GLN A 71 -0.11 -6.92 17.12
C GLN A 71 0.20 -7.52 18.49
N HIS A 72 1.03 -6.85 19.29
CA HIS A 72 1.51 -7.32 20.59
C HIS A 72 0.90 -6.52 21.74
N PHE A 73 -0.39 -6.73 22.01
CA PHE A 73 -1.01 -6.23 23.24
C PHE A 73 -0.58 -7.10 24.42
N ASN A 74 -0.14 -6.47 25.49
CA ASN A 74 0.04 -7.14 26.77
C ASN A 74 -0.74 -6.37 27.86
N GLU A 75 -0.95 -7.03 29.00
CA GLU A 75 -1.67 -6.43 30.14
C GLU A 75 -0.98 -5.17 30.70
N SER A 76 0.28 -4.92 30.31
CA SER A 76 1.04 -3.73 30.67
C SER A 76 0.94 -2.57 29.68
N SER A 77 0.24 -2.71 28.55
CA SER A 77 0.04 -1.61 27.60
C SER A 77 -0.70 -0.45 28.27
N SER A 78 -0.16 0.75 28.12
CA SER A 78 -0.78 1.97 28.63
C SER A 78 -2.08 2.29 27.89
N GLN A 79 -2.97 3.06 28.54
CA GLN A 79 -4.20 3.53 27.88
C GLN A 79 -3.92 4.37 26.63
N GLU A 80 -2.78 5.06 26.59
CA GLU A 80 -2.37 5.88 25.45
C GLU A 80 -1.97 5.01 24.26
N GLU A 81 -1.18 3.95 24.47
CA GLU A 81 -0.83 2.97 23.43
C GLU A 81 -2.07 2.26 22.87
N LEU A 82 -3.00 1.87 23.75
CA LEU A 82 -4.26 1.25 23.32
C LEU A 82 -5.10 2.21 22.46
N LYS A 83 -5.15 3.48 22.85
CA LYS A 83 -5.87 4.52 22.11
C LYS A 83 -5.22 4.81 20.76
N ASP A 84 -3.89 4.95 20.71
CA ASP A 84 -3.14 5.16 19.46
C ASP A 84 -3.40 4.00 18.48
N ASN A 85 -3.35 2.77 18.97
CA ASN A 85 -3.60 1.62 18.12
C ASN A 85 -5.05 1.56 17.60
N GLN A 86 -6.04 1.91 18.43
CA GLN A 86 -7.43 2.02 17.98
C GLN A 86 -7.60 3.10 16.91
N LEU A 87 -6.90 4.23 17.03
CA LEU A 87 -6.91 5.27 16.00
C LEU A 87 -6.33 4.77 14.67
N LYS A 88 -5.26 3.96 14.69
CA LYS A 88 -4.72 3.31 13.49
C LYS A 88 -5.77 2.39 12.84
N VAL A 89 -6.42 1.51 13.61
CA VAL A 89 -7.47 0.64 13.09
C VAL A 89 -8.58 1.45 12.41
N LEU A 90 -9.08 2.49 13.09
CA LEU A 90 -10.13 3.37 12.56
C LEU A 90 -9.70 4.16 11.32
N LEU A 91 -8.43 4.58 11.25
CA LEU A 91 -7.90 5.25 10.08
C LEU A 91 -7.82 4.30 8.88
N GLY A 92 -7.46 3.04 9.11
CA GLY A 92 -7.49 1.98 8.10
C GLY A 92 -8.89 1.75 7.56
N ASP A 93 -9.89 1.64 8.44
CA ASP A 93 -11.30 1.51 8.09
C ASP A 93 -11.83 2.76 7.35
N TYR A 94 -11.42 3.96 7.77
CA TYR A 94 -11.78 5.21 7.13
C TYR A 94 -11.31 5.24 5.66
N HIS A 95 -10.04 4.96 5.40
CA HIS A 95 -9.50 5.01 4.04
C HIS A 95 -10.01 3.86 3.16
N SER A 96 -10.22 2.65 3.68
CA SER A 96 -10.88 1.59 2.91
C SER A 96 -12.32 1.97 2.57
N SER A 97 -13.05 2.63 3.49
CA SER A 97 -14.40 3.14 3.20
C SER A 97 -14.40 4.21 2.09
N LEU A 98 -13.36 5.06 2.02
CA LEU A 98 -13.21 6.04 0.95
C LEU A 98 -13.01 5.38 -0.42
N PHE A 99 -12.25 4.28 -0.51
CA PHE A 99 -12.16 3.49 -1.74
C PHE A 99 -13.54 3.04 -2.23
N TYR A 100 -14.35 2.42 -1.36
CA TYR A 100 -15.70 1.99 -1.71
C TYR A 100 -16.60 3.17 -2.08
N LYS A 101 -16.55 4.25 -1.31
CA LYS A 101 -17.37 5.44 -1.51
C LYS A 101 -17.06 6.14 -2.83
N LEU A 102 -15.77 6.31 -3.17
CA LEU A 102 -15.35 6.98 -4.39
C LEU A 102 -15.81 6.23 -5.63
N LEU A 103 -15.58 4.92 -5.68
CA LEU A 103 -15.98 4.11 -6.85
C LEU A 103 -17.50 3.96 -6.97
N SER A 104 -18.21 3.76 -5.86
CA SER A 104 -19.67 3.62 -5.89
C SER A 104 -20.39 4.92 -6.24
N ASN A 105 -19.95 6.07 -5.70
CA ASN A 105 -20.53 7.38 -6.03
C ASN A 105 -20.29 7.79 -7.49
N ALA A 106 -19.21 7.31 -8.10
CA ALA A 106 -18.91 7.54 -9.51
C ALA A 106 -19.54 6.50 -10.44
N GLU A 107 -20.37 5.58 -9.91
CA GLU A 107 -20.97 4.46 -10.65
C GLU A 107 -19.93 3.53 -11.32
N LEU A 108 -18.69 3.53 -10.82
CA LEU A 108 -17.56 2.73 -11.31
C LEU A 108 -17.52 1.34 -10.67
N THR A 109 -18.67 0.66 -10.64
CA THR A 109 -18.80 -0.65 -10.00
C THR A 109 -17.95 -1.73 -10.69
N ASN A 110 -17.70 -1.59 -11.99
CA ASN A 110 -16.79 -2.48 -12.72
C ASN A 110 -15.35 -2.41 -12.17
N ALA A 111 -14.83 -1.20 -11.95
CA ALA A 111 -13.53 -1.01 -11.32
C ALA A 111 -13.52 -1.60 -9.90
N LEU A 112 -14.58 -1.34 -9.12
CA LEU A 112 -14.70 -1.90 -7.77
C LEU A 112 -14.58 -3.43 -7.77
N TYR A 113 -15.40 -4.12 -8.57
CA TYR A 113 -15.37 -5.58 -8.65
C TYR A 113 -14.06 -6.12 -9.21
N HIS A 114 -13.40 -5.37 -10.09
CA HIS A 114 -12.09 -5.73 -10.64
C HIS A 114 -10.99 -5.71 -9.57
N PHE A 115 -10.92 -4.67 -8.73
CA PHE A 115 -9.83 -4.51 -7.76
C PHE A 115 -9.99 -5.35 -6.48
N LEU A 116 -11.21 -5.72 -6.09
CA LEU A 116 -11.45 -6.48 -4.85
C LEU A 116 -10.68 -7.80 -4.75
N PRO A 117 -10.60 -8.65 -5.80
CA PRO A 117 -9.79 -9.86 -5.79
C PRO A 117 -8.29 -9.59 -5.54
N TYR A 118 -7.74 -8.52 -6.10
CA TYR A 118 -6.33 -8.16 -5.90
C TYR A 118 -6.06 -7.72 -4.45
N ILE A 119 -6.95 -6.89 -3.88
CA ILE A 119 -6.86 -6.46 -2.48
C ILE A 119 -6.97 -7.67 -1.54
N LYS A 120 -7.92 -8.58 -1.82
CA LYS A 120 -8.06 -9.84 -1.08
C LYS A 120 -6.75 -10.64 -1.14
N LYS A 121 -6.14 -10.73 -2.32
CA LYS A 121 -4.92 -11.51 -2.52
C LYS A 121 -3.72 -10.93 -1.78
N ILE A 122 -3.61 -9.60 -1.67
CA ILE A 122 -2.62 -8.93 -0.82
C ILE A 122 -2.75 -9.39 0.63
N ASN A 123 -3.97 -9.40 1.17
CA ASN A 123 -4.21 -9.86 2.54
C ASN A 123 -3.89 -11.36 2.71
N GLU A 124 -4.19 -12.20 1.71
CA GLU A 124 -3.79 -13.62 1.73
C GLU A 124 -2.26 -13.78 1.78
N TYR A 125 -1.50 -13.02 0.98
CA TYR A 125 -0.04 -13.03 1.04
C TYR A 125 0.49 -12.58 2.41
N LYS A 126 -0.15 -11.58 3.03
CA LYS A 126 0.21 -11.11 4.37
C LYS A 126 0.01 -12.20 5.44
N VAL A 127 -1.15 -12.86 5.42
CA VAL A 127 -1.46 -14.00 6.30
C VAL A 127 -0.48 -15.15 6.08
N ASP A 128 -0.18 -15.48 4.83
CA ASP A 128 0.76 -16.54 4.49
C ASP A 128 2.17 -16.26 5.06
N LEU A 129 2.68 -15.04 4.90
CA LEU A 129 3.97 -14.61 5.46
C LEU A 129 4.08 -14.73 6.98
N LEU A 130 2.95 -14.64 7.71
CA LEU A 130 2.93 -14.77 9.17
C LEU A 130 2.80 -16.22 9.65
N HIS A 131 2.22 -17.10 8.84
CA HIS A 131 1.81 -18.44 9.29
C HIS A 131 2.47 -19.60 8.54
N LYS A 132 3.13 -19.34 7.40
CA LYS A 132 3.82 -20.36 6.60
C LYS A 132 5.34 -20.20 6.69
N GLN A 133 6.03 -21.30 6.43
CA GLN A 133 7.48 -21.34 6.33
C GLN A 133 7.88 -21.10 4.87
N PHE A 134 8.85 -20.22 4.65
CA PHE A 134 9.40 -19.91 3.34
C PHE A 134 10.93 -19.97 3.41
N THR A 135 11.57 -20.37 2.31
CA THR A 135 13.01 -20.08 2.15
C THR A 135 13.22 -18.56 2.08
N PRO A 136 14.43 -18.04 2.38
CA PRO A 136 14.70 -16.60 2.29
C PRO A 136 14.34 -15.97 0.94
N LYS A 137 14.55 -16.70 -0.16
CA LYS A 137 14.19 -16.26 -1.51
C LYS A 137 12.67 -16.17 -1.71
N GLU A 138 11.95 -17.24 -1.36
CA GLU A 138 10.49 -17.27 -1.48
C GLU A 138 9.84 -16.20 -0.59
N TRP A 139 10.42 -15.97 0.59
CA TRP A 139 9.96 -14.94 1.51
C TRP A 139 10.04 -13.54 0.88
N VAL A 140 11.19 -13.19 0.28
CA VAL A 140 11.34 -11.90 -0.44
C VAL A 140 10.34 -11.81 -1.60
N GLU A 141 10.12 -12.90 -2.32
CA GLU A 141 9.13 -12.95 -3.41
C GLU A 141 7.69 -12.73 -2.89
N GLN A 142 7.32 -13.31 -1.75
CA GLN A 142 6.02 -13.06 -1.12
C GLN A 142 5.86 -11.59 -0.68
N VAL A 143 6.90 -10.99 -0.12
CA VAL A 143 6.87 -9.57 0.25
C VAL A 143 6.73 -8.69 -0.98
N ILE A 144 7.49 -8.96 -2.05
CA ILE A 144 7.33 -8.26 -3.32
C ILE A 144 5.89 -8.40 -3.82
N ASN A 145 5.28 -9.58 -3.75
CA ASN A 145 3.89 -9.79 -4.14
C ASN A 145 2.91 -8.94 -3.32
N VAL A 146 3.12 -8.77 -2.01
CA VAL A 146 2.27 -7.89 -1.18
C VAL A 146 2.23 -6.46 -1.72
N TYR A 147 3.38 -5.95 -2.17
CA TYR A 147 3.51 -4.58 -2.66
C TYR A 147 3.33 -4.44 -4.17
N SER A 148 3.42 -5.51 -4.97
CA SER A 148 3.26 -5.42 -6.43
C SER A 148 1.85 -5.76 -6.91
N HIS A 149 1.08 -6.52 -6.12
CA HIS A 149 -0.14 -7.14 -6.63
C HIS A 149 -1.27 -6.16 -6.95
N LEU A 150 -1.32 -4.99 -6.29
CA LEU A 150 -2.28 -3.94 -6.67
C LEU A 150 -1.97 -3.38 -8.06
N PHE A 151 -0.69 -3.21 -8.40
CA PHE A 151 -0.26 -2.77 -9.72
C PHE A 151 -0.59 -3.79 -10.81
N ASN A 152 -0.52 -5.10 -10.52
CA ASN A 152 -1.00 -6.12 -11.45
C ASN A 152 -2.49 -5.93 -11.76
N GLY A 153 -3.28 -5.55 -10.75
CA GLY A 153 -4.69 -5.18 -10.92
C GLY A 153 -4.87 -3.98 -11.83
N ILE A 154 -4.07 -2.93 -11.65
CA ILE A 154 -4.12 -1.73 -12.47
C ILE A 154 -3.75 -2.06 -13.91
N ALA A 155 -2.65 -2.78 -14.12
CA ALA A 155 -2.17 -3.17 -15.44
C ALA A 155 -3.19 -4.02 -16.21
N HIS A 156 -3.85 -4.97 -15.53
CA HIS A 156 -4.92 -5.75 -16.14
C HIS A 156 -6.14 -4.89 -16.47
N TYR A 157 -6.55 -3.98 -15.58
CA TYR A 157 -7.73 -3.13 -15.82
C TYR A 157 -7.56 -2.23 -17.05
N TYR A 158 -6.36 -1.68 -17.24
CA TYR A 158 -6.03 -0.76 -18.34
C TYR A 158 -5.32 -1.43 -19.52
N GLU A 159 -5.18 -2.75 -19.51
CA GLU A 159 -4.50 -3.52 -20.57
C GLU A 159 -3.10 -2.98 -20.93
N ILE A 160 -2.28 -2.68 -19.92
CA ILE A 160 -0.96 -2.09 -20.11
C ILE A 160 0.01 -3.13 -20.68
N GLU A 161 0.16 -3.15 -22.01
CA GLU A 161 0.99 -4.13 -22.73
C GLU A 161 2.45 -4.17 -22.25
N SER A 162 3.02 -3.00 -21.89
CA SER A 162 4.41 -2.89 -21.43
C SER A 162 4.60 -3.28 -19.96
N TYR A 163 3.56 -3.76 -19.27
CA TYR A 163 3.61 -3.97 -17.84
C TYR A 163 4.61 -5.05 -17.43
N GLU A 164 4.50 -6.25 -18.02
CA GLU A 164 5.35 -7.40 -17.65
C GLU A 164 6.83 -7.15 -17.97
N ASP A 165 7.12 -6.53 -19.12
CA ASP A 165 8.49 -6.37 -19.61
C ASP A 165 9.20 -5.10 -19.10
N GLN A 166 8.45 -4.08 -18.66
CA GLN A 166 9.03 -2.77 -18.28
C GLN A 166 8.63 -2.35 -16.86
N TRP A 167 7.33 -2.21 -16.61
CA TRP A 167 6.85 -1.60 -15.36
C TRP A 167 7.00 -2.53 -14.15
N LEU A 168 6.69 -3.82 -14.29
CA LEU A 168 6.77 -4.76 -13.19
C LEU A 168 8.21 -4.89 -12.66
N PRO A 169 9.25 -5.08 -13.50
CA PRO A 169 10.64 -5.06 -13.02
C PRO A 169 11.04 -3.75 -12.33
N GLU A 170 10.63 -2.60 -12.89
CA GLU A 170 10.91 -1.28 -12.31
C GLU A 170 10.26 -1.13 -10.91
N ILE A 171 8.99 -1.50 -10.79
CA ILE A 171 8.24 -1.46 -9.52
C ILE A 171 8.84 -2.40 -8.50
N GLN A 172 9.19 -3.64 -8.89
CA GLN A 172 9.83 -4.61 -7.98
C GLN A 172 11.18 -4.10 -7.48
N SER A 173 12.02 -3.55 -8.37
CA SER A 173 13.29 -2.93 -7.99
C SER A 173 13.08 -1.75 -7.04
N LYS A 174 12.07 -0.92 -7.31
CA LYS A 174 11.73 0.21 -6.45
C LYS A 174 11.25 -0.24 -5.07
N ILE A 175 10.37 -1.25 -4.98
CA ILE A 175 9.91 -1.86 -3.72
C ILE A 175 11.11 -2.33 -2.89
N LEU A 176 12.06 -3.04 -3.51
CA LEU A 176 13.28 -3.48 -2.83
C LEU A 176 14.11 -2.30 -2.34
N SER A 177 14.28 -1.23 -3.13
CA SER A 177 15.01 -0.02 -2.69
C SER A 177 14.31 0.72 -1.55
N LEU A 178 12.98 0.63 -1.46
CA LEU A 178 12.14 1.30 -0.47
C LEU A 178 11.90 0.45 0.80
N HIS A 179 12.59 -0.68 0.97
CA HIS A 179 12.33 -1.61 2.09
C HIS A 179 12.40 -0.97 3.49
N ASN A 180 13.18 0.11 3.67
CA ASN A 180 13.28 0.87 4.93
C ASN A 180 12.17 1.91 5.14
N TYR A 181 11.35 2.15 4.12
CA TYR A 181 10.26 3.13 4.13
C TYR A 181 8.88 2.46 4.03
N LEU A 182 8.83 1.19 3.62
CA LEU A 182 7.61 0.39 3.57
C LEU A 182 7.39 -0.26 4.96
N PRO A 183 6.39 0.18 5.75
CA PRO A 183 6.37 -0.09 7.19
C PRO A 183 6.42 -1.57 7.54
N TRP A 184 5.59 -2.37 6.87
CA TRP A 184 5.55 -3.81 7.12
C TRP A 184 6.83 -4.50 6.67
N PHE A 185 7.43 -4.06 5.55
CA PHE A 185 8.68 -4.64 5.05
C PHE A 185 9.82 -4.34 6.04
N THR A 186 9.89 -3.11 6.54
CA THR A 186 10.87 -2.71 7.55
C THR A 186 10.71 -3.55 8.82
N GLN A 187 9.49 -3.70 9.33
CA GLN A 187 9.20 -4.51 10.52
C GLN A 187 9.59 -5.98 10.30
N LEU A 188 9.22 -6.53 9.15
CA LEU A 188 9.50 -7.91 8.79
C LEU A 188 11.01 -8.19 8.66
N ILE A 189 11.79 -7.30 8.02
CA ILE A 189 13.26 -7.43 7.94
C ILE A 189 13.87 -7.37 9.33
N ASN A 190 13.41 -6.47 10.20
CA ASN A 190 13.95 -6.32 11.55
C ASN A 190 13.69 -7.56 12.43
N ASN A 191 12.61 -8.29 12.15
CA ASN A 191 12.23 -9.52 12.86
C ASN A 191 12.87 -10.79 12.26
N GLN A 192 13.54 -10.70 11.11
CA GLN A 192 14.11 -11.84 10.35
C GLN A 192 15.65 -11.80 10.32
N GLN A 193 16.29 -12.97 10.16
CA GLN A 193 17.75 -13.13 10.27
C GLN A 193 18.55 -12.53 9.09
N ASN A 194 19.88 -12.40 9.28
CA ASN A 194 20.86 -11.86 8.32
C ASN A 194 20.77 -12.40 6.89
N GLU A 195 20.25 -13.62 6.68
CA GLU A 195 20.14 -14.27 5.38
C GLU A 195 19.17 -13.55 4.42
N ILE A 196 18.08 -12.94 4.92
CA ILE A 196 17.14 -12.19 4.08
C ILE A 196 17.76 -10.87 3.58
N LYS A 197 18.55 -10.19 4.42
CA LYS A 197 19.28 -8.98 4.02
C LYS A 197 20.26 -9.27 2.89
N GLN A 198 20.98 -10.39 2.96
CA GLN A 198 21.88 -10.83 1.88
C GLN A 198 21.15 -11.09 0.56
N VAL A 199 19.94 -11.66 0.59
CA VAL A 199 19.14 -11.88 -0.63
C VAL A 199 18.68 -10.56 -1.25
N ILE A 200 18.33 -9.56 -0.43
CA ILE A 200 17.94 -8.23 -0.91
C ILE A 200 19.14 -7.50 -1.53
N GLU A 201 20.31 -7.55 -0.89
CA GLU A 201 21.54 -6.88 -1.37
C GLU A 201 22.11 -7.48 -2.67
N GLN A 202 21.71 -8.70 -3.03
CA GLN A 202 22.17 -9.41 -4.24
C GLN A 202 21.28 -9.20 -5.48
N ARG A 203 20.15 -8.49 -5.34
CA ARG A 203 19.20 -8.18 -6.44
C ARG A 203 19.22 -6.71 -6.78
#